data_AF-A0A4S4KUZ9-F1
#
_entry.id   AF-A0A4S4KUZ9-F1
#
_cell.length_a   1.000
_cell.length_b   1.000
_cell.length_c   1.000
_cell.angle_alpha   90.00
_cell.angle_beta   90.00
_cell.angle_gamma   90.00
#
_symmetry.space_group_name_H-M   'P 1'
#
loop_
_entity.id
_entity.type
_entity.pdbx_description
1 polymer ?
#
loop_
_entity_poly.entity_id
_entity_poly.type
_entity_poly.pdbx_seq_one_letter_code
_entity_poly.pdbx_strand_id
1 'polypeptide(L)'
;MRRVQQDSLRLEAALAGDRKAFGHVLDVAYGRKGKLKWEILQPLLSDPQAPVPDRIIPEVERSRPPVYSPELKALLSSSASRTTKALTPLAISQSNLPPRADPQSEEAALLGPFSKRREVNIRWRYFRTERKKVFFPLEVSVEERHGSDLSVEKTDRDSVFSAGIRGVGLQGAGVLAEIRTFASPASKALQSIPKQPNPRRPMDAADAQSSLPRSRLTPRFVQRRYRELLNRLPILKYSYDKLAEGSSHKPGSYSVSKDPNAIGASLPSVRIPDADDDHRAWFDHSDRGTKKSSKAAKPSRIIGE
;
A
#
# COMPACT_ATOMS: atom_id res chain seq x y z
N MET A 1 27.08 -6.07 16.23
CA MET A 1 26.35 -6.68 17.36
C MET A 1 25.04 -5.95 17.72
N ARG A 2 25.04 -4.65 18.07
CA ARG A 2 23.82 -3.94 18.55
C ARG A 2 22.59 -4.00 17.63
N ARG A 3 22.76 -3.96 16.30
CA ARG A 3 21.63 -4.04 15.35
C ARG A 3 20.92 -5.39 15.38
N VAL A 4 21.68 -6.49 15.38
CA VAL A 4 21.14 -7.86 15.41
C VAL A 4 20.33 -8.09 16.70
N GLN A 5 20.84 -7.62 17.84
CA GLN A 5 20.12 -7.69 19.12
C GLN A 5 18.82 -6.88 19.11
N GLN A 6 18.81 -5.69 18.49
CA GLN A 6 17.56 -4.92 18.36
C GLN A 6 16.54 -5.61 17.45
N ASP A 7 17.01 -6.24 16.37
CA ASP A 7 16.13 -6.96 15.45
C ASP A 7 15.59 -8.25 16.09
N SER A 8 16.38 -8.97 16.91
CA SER A 8 15.89 -10.11 17.67
C SER A 8 14.83 -9.71 18.71
N LEU A 9 15.06 -8.62 19.46
CA LEU A 9 14.07 -8.08 20.39
C LEU A 9 12.77 -7.65 19.69
N ARG A 10 12.86 -7.09 18.48
CA ARG A 10 11.68 -6.76 17.67
C ARG A 10 10.95 -8.01 17.20
N LEU A 11 11.66 -9.08 16.84
CA LEU A 11 11.04 -10.34 16.46
C LEU A 11 10.31 -10.98 17.65
N GLU A 12 10.94 -11.00 18.83
CA GLU A 12 10.30 -11.47 20.06
C GLU A 12 9.04 -10.66 20.40
N ALA A 13 9.12 -9.32 20.33
CA ALA A 13 7.96 -8.46 20.54
C ALA A 13 6.85 -8.70 19.50
N ALA A 14 7.21 -8.93 18.23
CA ALA A 14 6.26 -9.27 17.18
C ALA A 14 5.57 -10.61 17.44
N LEU A 15 6.31 -11.62 17.91
CA LEU A 15 5.76 -12.93 18.31
C LEU A 15 4.87 -12.84 19.56
N ALA A 16 5.14 -11.89 20.45
CA ALA A 16 4.29 -11.57 21.60
C ALA A 16 3.01 -10.81 21.24
N GLY A 17 2.85 -10.39 19.97
CA GLY A 17 1.66 -9.68 19.49
C GLY A 17 1.75 -8.16 19.52
N ASP A 18 2.95 -7.58 19.71
CA ASP A 18 3.12 -6.13 19.54
C ASP A 18 2.87 -5.73 18.08
N ARG A 19 1.83 -4.92 17.89
CA ARG A 19 1.40 -4.39 16.60
C ARG A 19 2.50 -3.62 15.88
N LYS A 20 3.27 -2.80 16.61
CA LYS A 20 4.30 -1.92 16.00
C LYS A 20 5.50 -2.74 15.56
N ALA A 21 5.97 -3.66 16.41
CA ALA A 21 7.05 -4.58 16.07
C ALA A 21 6.68 -5.48 14.89
N PHE A 22 5.49 -6.09 14.89
CA PHE A 22 5.03 -6.93 13.79
C PHE A 22 4.92 -6.15 12.47
N GLY A 23 4.37 -4.93 12.51
CA GLY A 23 4.32 -4.06 11.33
C GLY A 23 5.71 -3.69 10.80
N HIS A 24 6.70 -3.48 11.69
CA HIS A 24 8.08 -3.25 11.30
C HIS A 24 8.69 -4.48 10.61
N VAL A 25 8.47 -5.68 11.16
CA VAL A 25 8.95 -6.93 10.56
C VAL A 25 8.38 -7.12 9.15
N LEU A 26 7.06 -6.92 8.96
CA LEU A 26 6.44 -6.95 7.64
C LEU A 26 7.03 -5.88 6.70
N ASP A 27 7.28 -4.67 7.21
CA ASP A 27 7.86 -3.59 6.40
C ASP A 27 9.27 -3.93 5.90
N VAL A 28 10.08 -4.62 6.71
CA VAL A 28 11.42 -5.05 6.32
C VAL A 28 11.33 -6.23 5.35
N ALA A 29 10.53 -7.25 5.68
CA ALA A 29 10.38 -8.47 4.89
C ALA A 29 9.88 -8.18 3.46
N TYR A 30 8.91 -7.29 3.31
CA TYR A 30 8.30 -6.95 2.01
C TYR A 30 8.86 -5.64 1.41
N GLY A 31 10.07 -5.26 1.79
CA GLY A 31 10.81 -4.16 1.13
C GLY A 31 10.13 -2.80 1.21
N ARG A 32 9.36 -2.53 2.27
CA ARG A 32 8.83 -1.18 2.57
C ARG A 32 9.88 -0.31 3.26
N LYS A 33 10.84 -0.95 3.92
CA LYS A 33 12.00 -0.36 4.61
C LYS A 33 13.29 -1.10 4.25
N GLY A 34 14.43 -0.50 4.59
CA GLY A 34 15.74 -1.13 4.43
C GLY A 34 16.28 -1.16 3.00
N LYS A 35 17.17 -2.12 2.73
CA LYS A 35 17.88 -2.28 1.45
C LYS A 35 16.95 -2.76 0.34
N LEU A 36 16.10 -3.74 0.63
CA LEU A 36 15.15 -4.31 -0.34
C LEU A 36 14.22 -3.23 -0.92
N LYS A 37 13.84 -2.22 -0.13
CA LYS A 37 13.11 -1.04 -0.63
C LYS A 37 13.84 -0.35 -1.78
N TRP A 38 15.15 -0.15 -1.66
CA TRP A 38 15.95 0.50 -2.68
C TRP A 38 16.10 -0.37 -3.92
N GLU A 39 16.26 -1.68 -3.75
CA GLU A 39 16.36 -2.64 -4.84
C GLU A 39 15.06 -2.69 -5.67
N ILE A 40 13.90 -2.63 -5.01
CA ILE A 40 12.59 -2.56 -5.68
C ILE A 40 12.41 -1.19 -6.38
N LEU A 41 12.83 -0.10 -5.72
CA LEU A 41 12.63 1.27 -6.22
C LEU A 41 13.58 1.65 -7.36
N GLN A 42 14.85 1.26 -7.29
CA GLN A 42 15.88 1.67 -8.24
C GLN A 42 15.47 1.46 -9.70
N PRO A 43 14.84 0.32 -10.06
CA PRO A 43 14.24 0.12 -11.37
C PRO A 43 13.32 1.24 -11.87
N LEU A 44 12.49 1.78 -10.99
CA LEU A 44 11.47 2.77 -11.30
C LEU A 44 12.04 4.19 -11.41
N LEU A 45 13.29 4.41 -11.01
CA LEU A 45 13.92 5.73 -11.01
C LEU A 45 14.61 6.09 -12.33
N SER A 46 14.81 5.11 -13.21
CA SER A 46 15.51 5.27 -14.48
C SER A 46 14.75 4.56 -15.58
N ASP A 47 14.40 5.29 -16.62
CA ASP A 47 13.83 4.73 -17.84
C ASP A 47 14.95 4.59 -18.88
N PRO A 48 15.32 3.35 -19.29
CA PRO A 48 16.35 3.14 -20.30
C PRO A 48 15.88 3.51 -21.72
N GLN A 49 14.56 3.57 -21.96
CA GLN A 49 14.00 3.88 -23.28
C GLN A 49 13.71 5.37 -23.44
N ALA A 50 13.61 6.12 -22.34
CA ALA A 50 13.37 7.55 -22.41
C ALA A 50 14.59 8.32 -22.99
N PRO A 51 14.35 9.33 -23.84
CA PRO A 51 15.42 10.20 -24.30
C PRO A 51 16.04 10.94 -23.11
N VAL A 52 17.37 11.05 -23.12
CA VAL A 52 18.10 11.75 -22.08
C VAL A 52 17.78 13.25 -22.19
N PRO A 53 17.24 13.89 -21.14
CA PRO A 53 16.84 15.28 -21.22
C PRO A 53 18.05 16.21 -21.32
N ASP A 54 17.85 17.37 -21.93
CA ASP A 54 18.89 18.36 -22.11
C ASP A 54 19.45 18.85 -20.77
N ARG A 55 20.73 19.23 -20.81
CA ARG A 55 21.44 19.79 -19.65
C ARG A 55 20.92 21.21 -19.40
N ILE A 56 20.49 21.51 -18.17
CA ILE A 56 20.08 22.88 -17.79
C ILE A 56 21.29 23.83 -17.83
N ILE A 57 22.46 23.32 -17.40
CA ILE A 57 23.75 24.01 -17.47
C ILE A 57 24.62 23.23 -18.49
N PRO A 58 24.95 23.79 -19.65
CA PRO A 58 25.59 23.06 -20.76
C PRO A 58 26.83 22.27 -20.37
N GLU A 59 27.69 22.88 -19.54
CA GLU A 59 28.97 22.31 -19.10
C GLU A 59 28.84 21.25 -18.00
N VAL A 60 27.70 21.17 -17.31
CA VAL A 60 27.54 20.31 -16.12
C VAL A 60 26.56 19.18 -16.41
N GLU A 61 27.06 17.96 -16.57
CA GLU A 61 26.20 16.80 -16.87
C GLU A 61 25.18 16.48 -15.77
N ARG A 62 25.55 16.70 -14.51
CA ARG A 62 24.67 16.52 -13.35
C ARG A 62 23.51 17.52 -13.30
N SER A 63 23.50 18.52 -14.18
CA SER A 63 22.42 19.51 -14.29
C SER A 63 21.20 18.99 -15.08
N ARG A 64 21.26 17.78 -15.64
CA ARG A 64 20.12 17.16 -16.31
C ARG A 64 18.94 17.02 -15.32
N PRO A 65 17.71 17.32 -15.74
CA PRO A 65 16.54 17.12 -14.90
C PRO A 65 16.29 15.62 -14.70
N PRO A 66 15.62 15.23 -13.61
CA PRO A 66 15.26 13.84 -13.36
C PRO A 66 14.23 13.36 -14.38
N VAL A 67 14.45 12.16 -14.93
CA VAL A 67 13.51 11.47 -15.82
C VAL A 67 12.56 10.62 -14.99
N TYR A 68 11.26 10.74 -15.25
CA TYR A 68 10.25 9.89 -14.63
C TYR A 68 9.90 8.74 -15.56
N SER A 69 10.10 7.51 -15.11
CA SER A 69 9.65 6.32 -15.83
C SER A 69 8.11 6.31 -15.93
N PRO A 70 7.53 5.66 -16.95
CA PRO A 70 6.08 5.61 -17.11
C PRO A 70 5.38 4.96 -15.91
N GLU A 71 6.02 3.95 -15.30
CA GLU A 71 5.55 3.31 -14.07
C GLU A 71 5.52 4.32 -12.91
N LEU A 72 6.60 5.08 -12.73
CA LEU A 72 6.70 6.08 -11.67
C LEU A 72 5.71 7.23 -11.88
N LYS A 73 5.46 7.64 -13.13
CA LYS A 73 4.42 8.64 -13.46
C LYS A 73 3.04 8.14 -13.05
N ALA A 74 2.69 6.90 -13.36
CA ALA A 74 1.41 6.29 -12.98
C ALA A 74 1.25 6.18 -11.46
N LEU A 75 2.33 5.86 -10.74
CA LEU A 75 2.33 5.89 -9.28
C LEU A 75 2.14 7.32 -8.76
N LEU A 76 2.86 8.31 -9.29
CA LEU A 76 2.75 9.69 -8.84
C LEU A 76 1.36 10.32 -9.07
N SER A 77 0.71 9.94 -10.17
CA SER A 77 -0.63 10.39 -10.54
C SER A 77 -1.76 9.67 -9.81
N SER A 78 -1.52 8.47 -9.26
CA SER A 78 -2.55 7.72 -8.55
C SER A 78 -2.58 8.02 -7.05
N SER A 79 -3.79 8.25 -6.51
CA SER A 79 -4.02 8.36 -5.08
C SER A 79 -3.78 7.04 -4.34
N ALA A 80 -3.89 5.91 -5.05
CA ALA A 80 -3.74 4.58 -4.45
C ALA A 80 -2.33 4.30 -3.95
N SER A 81 -1.31 4.84 -4.62
CA SER A 81 0.09 4.57 -4.30
C SER A 81 0.77 5.65 -3.47
N ARG A 82 0.07 6.69 -3.02
CA ARG A 82 0.70 7.82 -2.34
C ARG A 82 0.22 8.01 -0.92
N THR A 83 1.12 8.53 -0.09
CA THR A 83 0.78 9.02 1.25
C THR A 83 0.06 10.37 1.21
N THR A 84 0.24 11.14 0.13
CA THR A 84 -0.36 12.45 -0.11
C THR A 84 -1.30 12.43 -1.30
N LYS A 85 -2.02 13.54 -1.55
CA LYS A 85 -2.87 13.72 -2.74
C LYS A 85 -2.10 13.45 -4.03
N ALA A 86 -2.75 12.77 -4.98
CA ALA A 86 -2.28 12.51 -6.35
C ALA A 86 -1.72 13.77 -7.04
N LEU A 87 -0.67 13.62 -7.87
CA LEU A 87 -0.11 14.73 -8.63
C LEU A 87 -0.85 14.82 -9.96
N THR A 88 -1.12 16.04 -10.40
CA THR A 88 -1.55 16.28 -11.78
C THR A 88 -0.38 16.01 -12.74
N PRO A 89 -0.64 15.59 -13.99
CA PRO A 89 0.43 15.36 -14.96
C PRO A 89 1.31 16.61 -15.18
N LEU A 90 0.69 17.80 -15.11
CA LEU A 90 1.38 19.08 -15.17
C LEU A 90 2.32 19.30 -13.96
N ALA A 91 1.92 18.92 -12.74
CA ALA A 91 2.79 19.01 -11.56
C ALA A 91 3.94 17.98 -11.54
N ILE A 92 3.88 16.95 -12.40
CA ILE A 92 4.98 15.99 -12.58
C ILE A 92 6.02 16.58 -13.55
N SER A 93 5.57 17.20 -14.65
CA SER A 93 6.46 17.83 -15.64
C SER A 93 7.06 19.14 -15.15
N GLN A 94 6.23 20.00 -14.55
CA GLN A 94 6.62 21.26 -13.95
C GLN A 94 6.86 21.02 -12.46
N SER A 95 8.13 20.91 -12.07
CA SER A 95 8.48 21.06 -10.66
C SER A 95 7.99 22.43 -10.17
N ASN A 96 7.64 22.55 -8.89
CA ASN A 96 7.25 23.81 -8.24
C ASN A 96 8.37 24.87 -8.31
N LEU A 97 8.58 25.44 -9.49
CA LEU A 97 9.49 26.55 -9.76
C LEU A 97 8.78 27.85 -9.39
N PRO A 98 9.52 28.86 -8.90
CA PRO A 98 8.95 30.19 -8.70
C PRO A 98 8.55 30.81 -10.06
N PRO A 99 7.58 31.74 -10.10
CA PRO A 99 7.19 32.43 -11.34
C PRO A 99 8.38 33.06 -12.06
N ARG A 100 9.34 33.60 -11.31
CA ARG A 100 10.64 34.08 -11.80
C ARG A 100 11.43 33.10 -12.70
N ALA A 101 11.19 31.80 -12.62
CA ALA A 101 11.84 30.84 -13.50
C ALA A 101 11.44 31.01 -14.97
N ASP A 102 10.24 31.56 -15.21
CA ASP A 102 9.78 31.88 -16.55
C ASP A 102 10.39 33.22 -16.98
N PRO A 103 11.16 33.26 -18.09
CA PRO A 103 11.83 34.48 -18.52
C PRO A 103 10.85 35.59 -18.95
N GLN A 104 9.59 35.22 -19.26
CA GLN A 104 8.52 36.15 -19.61
C GLN A 104 7.74 36.67 -18.39
N SER A 105 8.04 36.20 -17.19
CA SER A 105 7.36 36.67 -15.98
C SER A 105 7.78 38.09 -15.59
N GLU A 106 6.87 38.86 -15.02
CA GLU A 106 7.15 40.20 -14.47
C GLU A 106 8.24 40.14 -13.37
N GLU A 107 8.26 39.07 -12.57
CA GLU A 107 9.29 38.86 -11.55
C GLU A 107 10.70 38.70 -12.16
N ALA A 108 10.80 38.00 -13.30
CA ALA A 108 12.08 37.87 -14.02
C ALA A 108 12.51 39.20 -14.64
N ALA A 109 11.56 40.02 -15.12
CA ALA A 109 11.84 41.36 -15.62
C ALA A 109 12.32 42.31 -14.50
N LEU A 110 11.68 42.26 -13.33
CA LEU A 110 11.99 43.15 -12.20
C LEU A 110 13.27 42.74 -11.46
N LEU A 111 13.46 41.44 -11.18
CA LEU A 111 14.54 40.94 -10.34
C LEU A 111 15.71 40.32 -11.12
N GLY A 112 15.56 40.19 -12.44
CA GLY A 112 16.51 39.51 -13.34
C GLY A 112 16.28 37.99 -13.46
N PRO A 113 16.98 37.31 -14.38
CA PRO A 113 16.76 35.89 -14.69
C PRO A 113 17.02 34.97 -13.49
N PHE A 114 16.33 33.82 -13.47
CA PHE A 114 16.50 32.82 -12.42
C PHE A 114 17.81 32.05 -12.57
N SER A 115 18.50 31.80 -11.45
CA SER A 115 19.75 31.05 -11.47
C SER A 115 19.53 29.59 -11.85
N LYS A 116 20.15 29.14 -12.96
CA LYS A 116 20.14 27.75 -13.43
C LYS A 116 20.54 26.73 -12.36
N ARG A 117 21.54 27.05 -11.52
CA ARG A 117 21.96 26.18 -10.40
C ARG A 117 20.83 26.00 -9.38
N ARG A 118 20.11 27.08 -9.08
CA ARG A 118 18.96 27.04 -8.16
C ARG A 118 17.81 26.22 -8.76
N GLU A 119 17.57 26.35 -10.05
CA GLU A 119 16.57 25.55 -10.78
C GLU A 119 16.86 24.05 -10.70
N VAL A 120 18.10 23.64 -11.02
CA VAL A 120 18.57 22.25 -10.89
C VAL A 120 18.30 21.73 -9.47
N ASN A 121 18.70 22.50 -8.45
CA ASN A 121 18.52 22.13 -7.06
C ASN A 121 17.04 21.96 -6.67
N ILE A 122 16.16 22.86 -7.13
CA ILE A 122 14.72 22.78 -6.87
C ILE A 122 14.13 21.53 -7.52
N ARG A 123 14.41 21.28 -8.82
CA ARG A 123 13.94 20.10 -9.54
C ARG A 123 14.36 18.79 -8.85
N TRP A 124 15.64 18.67 -8.48
CA TRP A 124 16.15 17.48 -7.79
C TRP A 124 15.65 17.34 -6.36
N ARG A 125 15.42 18.44 -5.64
CA ARG A 125 14.80 18.41 -4.30
C ARG A 125 13.35 17.97 -4.40
N TYR A 126 12.60 18.49 -5.36
CA TYR A 126 11.21 18.12 -5.63
C TYR A 126 11.12 16.63 -5.94
N PHE A 127 11.87 16.13 -6.93
CA PHE A 127 11.91 14.71 -7.28
C PHE A 127 12.23 13.80 -6.09
N ARG A 128 13.26 14.12 -5.31
CA ARG A 128 13.63 13.35 -4.11
C ARG A 128 12.55 13.36 -3.03
N THR A 129 11.78 14.44 -2.95
CA THR A 129 10.69 14.59 -1.97
C THR A 129 9.46 13.82 -2.44
N GLU A 130 9.09 13.94 -3.70
CA GLU A 130 7.92 13.25 -4.27
C GLU A 130 8.11 11.74 -4.30
N ARG A 131 9.28 11.22 -4.72
CA ARG A 131 9.54 9.77 -4.73
C ARG A 131 9.46 9.12 -3.34
N LYS A 132 9.72 9.87 -2.26
CA LYS A 132 9.63 9.35 -0.88
C LYS A 132 8.18 9.16 -0.42
N LYS A 133 7.22 9.82 -1.07
CA LYS A 133 5.78 9.76 -0.76
C LYS A 133 5.07 8.62 -1.47
N VAL A 134 5.75 7.96 -2.41
CA VAL A 134 5.23 6.86 -3.21
C VAL A 134 5.46 5.52 -2.48
N PHE A 135 4.42 4.69 -2.45
CA PHE A 135 4.47 3.27 -2.14
C PHE A 135 4.84 2.51 -3.42
N PHE A 136 5.75 1.54 -3.30
CA PHE A 136 6.26 0.83 -4.47
C PHE A 136 5.47 -0.47 -4.70
N PRO A 137 5.10 -0.81 -5.94
CA PRO A 137 4.51 -2.11 -6.22
C PRO A 137 5.53 -3.23 -5.93
N LEU A 138 5.04 -4.40 -5.54
CA LEU A 138 5.88 -5.60 -5.47
C LEU A 138 5.95 -6.31 -6.81
N GLU A 139 4.87 -6.24 -7.58
CA GLU A 139 4.64 -6.95 -8.83
C GLU A 139 3.85 -6.03 -9.77
N VAL A 140 4.02 -6.25 -11.07
CA VAL A 140 3.23 -5.66 -12.15
C VAL A 140 2.26 -6.72 -12.66
N SER A 141 0.98 -6.38 -12.74
CA SER A 141 -0.01 -7.22 -13.39
C SER A 141 -0.28 -6.75 -14.80
N VAL A 142 -0.36 -7.69 -15.72
CA VAL A 142 -0.52 -7.44 -17.15
C VAL A 142 -1.96 -7.76 -17.51
N GLU A 143 -2.68 -6.77 -18.01
CA GLU A 143 -4.03 -6.89 -18.53
C GLU A 143 -3.96 -6.86 -20.06
N GLU A 144 -4.08 -8.04 -20.65
CA GLU A 144 -4.15 -8.21 -22.10
C GLU A 144 -5.60 -7.98 -22.53
N ARG A 145 -5.84 -6.95 -23.36
CA ARG A 145 -7.17 -6.66 -23.91
C ARG A 145 -7.31 -7.31 -25.27
N HIS A 146 -8.29 -8.20 -25.38
CA HIS A 146 -8.71 -8.83 -26.62
C HIS A 146 -10.11 -8.31 -27.00
N GLY A 147 -10.16 -7.17 -27.69
CA GLY A 147 -11.43 -6.57 -28.13
C GLY A 147 -12.37 -6.24 -26.96
N SER A 148 -13.62 -6.71 -27.02
CA SER A 148 -14.65 -6.51 -25.99
C SER A 148 -14.56 -7.47 -24.80
N ASP A 149 -13.67 -8.46 -24.85
CA ASP A 149 -13.72 -9.58 -23.93
C ASP A 149 -12.97 -9.30 -22.62
N LEU A 150 -13.31 -10.13 -21.61
CA LEU A 150 -12.75 -10.06 -20.27
C LEU A 150 -11.22 -10.09 -20.31
N SER A 151 -10.59 -9.07 -19.73
CA SER A 151 -9.13 -9.00 -19.62
C SER A 151 -8.62 -10.07 -18.66
N VAL A 152 -7.71 -10.91 -19.14
CA VAL A 152 -7.02 -11.89 -18.29
C VAL A 152 -5.87 -11.19 -17.58
N GLU A 153 -5.94 -11.10 -16.25
CA GLU A 153 -4.85 -10.55 -15.44
C GLU A 153 -3.77 -11.62 -15.24
N LYS A 154 -2.58 -11.38 -15.78
CA LYS A 154 -1.40 -12.26 -15.64
C LYS A 154 -0.31 -11.56 -14.85
N THR A 155 0.30 -12.27 -13.90
CA THR A 155 1.39 -11.76 -13.05
C THR A 155 2.72 -12.48 -13.30
N ASP A 156 2.76 -13.38 -14.27
CA ASP A 156 3.94 -14.20 -14.52
C ASP A 156 5.04 -13.37 -15.16
N ARG A 157 6.29 -13.71 -14.83
CA ARG A 157 7.47 -13.02 -15.35
C ARG A 157 7.52 -13.03 -16.87
N ASP A 158 7.12 -14.15 -17.47
CA ASP A 158 7.12 -14.33 -18.92
C ASP A 158 6.07 -13.43 -19.58
N SER A 159 4.89 -13.28 -18.97
CA SER A 159 3.85 -12.38 -19.47
C SER A 159 4.28 -10.92 -19.45
N VAL A 160 4.98 -10.49 -18.40
CA VAL A 160 5.56 -9.13 -18.30
C VAL A 160 6.64 -8.91 -19.36
N PHE A 161 7.50 -9.91 -19.57
CA PHE A 161 8.55 -9.85 -20.58
C PHE A 161 7.98 -9.81 -22.01
N SER A 162 6.98 -10.66 -22.31
CA SER A 162 6.28 -10.68 -23.60
C SER A 162 5.57 -9.37 -23.91
N ALA A 163 5.09 -8.66 -22.88
CA ALA A 163 4.49 -7.34 -23.04
C ALA A 163 5.53 -6.21 -23.27
N GLY A 164 6.83 -6.53 -23.29
CA GLY A 164 7.91 -5.56 -23.46
C GLY A 164 8.13 -4.66 -22.24
N ILE A 165 7.59 -5.06 -21.08
CA ILE A 165 7.65 -4.28 -19.85
C ILE A 165 8.80 -4.79 -18.98
N ARG A 166 9.34 -3.89 -18.19
CA ARG A 166 10.30 -4.26 -17.15
C ARG A 166 9.59 -4.83 -15.93
N GLY A 167 10.02 -6.01 -15.48
CA GLY A 167 9.62 -6.55 -14.18
C GLY A 167 10.04 -5.65 -13.01
N VAL A 168 9.18 -5.54 -12.00
CA VAL A 168 9.43 -4.72 -10.80
C VAL A 168 9.54 -5.62 -9.58
N GLY A 169 10.48 -5.29 -8.68
CA GLY A 169 10.57 -5.87 -7.35
C GLY A 169 10.70 -7.40 -7.32
N LEU A 170 9.67 -8.07 -6.80
CA LEU A 170 9.62 -9.52 -6.56
C LEU A 170 8.75 -10.23 -7.60
N GLN A 171 8.73 -9.73 -8.84
CA GLN A 171 7.96 -10.30 -9.95
C GLN A 171 8.16 -11.82 -10.09
N GLY A 172 7.05 -12.56 -10.11
CA GLY A 172 7.06 -14.02 -10.30
C GLY A 172 7.42 -14.82 -9.05
N ALA A 173 7.68 -14.19 -7.90
CA ALA A 173 7.94 -14.89 -6.65
C ALA A 173 6.66 -15.39 -5.94
N GLY A 174 5.48 -15.00 -6.42
CA GLY A 174 4.19 -15.35 -5.80
C GLY A 174 3.94 -14.66 -4.45
N VAL A 175 4.74 -13.65 -4.11
CA VAL A 175 4.71 -13.00 -2.80
C VAL A 175 3.41 -12.24 -2.58
N LEU A 176 2.87 -11.57 -3.61
CA LEU A 176 1.59 -10.90 -3.48
C LEU A 176 0.44 -11.90 -3.28
N ALA A 177 0.49 -13.04 -3.97
CA ALA A 177 -0.49 -14.11 -3.79
C ALA A 177 -0.44 -14.66 -2.36
N GLU A 178 0.74 -14.89 -1.80
CA GLU A 178 0.93 -15.31 -0.41
C GLU A 178 0.38 -14.26 0.59
N ILE A 179 0.66 -12.98 0.38
CA ILE A 179 0.10 -11.91 1.22
C ILE A 179 -1.44 -11.92 1.17
N ARG A 180 -2.03 -12.16 -0.02
CA ARG A 180 -3.47 -12.28 -0.20
C ARG A 180 -4.05 -13.49 0.53
N THR A 181 -3.38 -14.65 0.54
CA THR A 181 -3.86 -15.83 1.28
C THR A 181 -3.91 -15.55 2.78
N PHE A 182 -2.89 -14.89 3.34
CA PHE A 182 -2.90 -14.49 4.75
C PHE A 182 -3.91 -13.38 5.08
N ALA A 183 -4.21 -12.50 4.13
CA ALA A 183 -5.20 -11.44 4.29
C ALA A 183 -6.65 -11.92 4.12
N SER A 184 -6.88 -13.01 3.38
CA SER A 184 -8.21 -13.49 3.03
C SER A 184 -8.96 -14.07 4.25
N PRO A 185 -10.25 -13.72 4.42
CA PRO A 185 -11.08 -14.29 5.50
C PRO A 185 -11.45 -15.75 5.23
N ALA A 186 -11.32 -16.21 3.99
CA ALA A 186 -11.62 -17.57 3.56
C ALA A 186 -10.53 -18.58 4.00
N SER A 187 -9.38 -18.13 4.53
CA SER A 187 -8.43 -19.00 5.22
C SER A 187 -9.04 -19.74 6.42
N LYS A 188 -10.25 -19.35 6.85
CA LYS A 188 -11.10 -20.14 7.75
C LYS A 188 -11.33 -21.58 7.29
N ALA A 189 -11.33 -21.90 5.99
CA ALA A 189 -11.44 -23.28 5.51
C ALA A 189 -10.22 -24.14 5.87
N LEU A 190 -9.04 -23.53 6.04
CA LEU A 190 -7.84 -24.21 6.56
C LEU A 190 -7.79 -24.22 8.10
N GLN A 191 -8.71 -23.52 8.77
CA GLN A 191 -8.74 -23.37 10.23
C GLN A 191 -10.03 -23.89 10.88
N SER A 192 -10.97 -24.42 10.10
CA SER A 192 -11.92 -25.40 10.60
C SER A 192 -11.17 -26.71 10.84
N ILE A 193 -10.21 -26.67 11.75
CA ILE A 193 -9.93 -27.84 12.58
C ILE A 193 -11.30 -28.12 13.20
N PRO A 194 -11.99 -29.22 12.85
CA PRO A 194 -13.21 -29.57 13.54
C PRO A 194 -12.86 -29.48 15.02
N LYS A 195 -13.63 -28.73 15.80
CA LYS A 195 -13.51 -28.78 17.26
C LYS A 195 -13.66 -30.25 17.60
N GLN A 196 -12.53 -30.95 17.72
CA GLN A 196 -12.49 -32.34 18.11
C GLN A 196 -13.22 -32.35 19.44
N PRO A 197 -14.40 -32.99 19.53
CA PRO A 197 -15.16 -33.02 20.75
C PRO A 197 -14.25 -33.67 21.78
N ASN A 198 -13.69 -32.85 22.67
CA ASN A 198 -12.63 -33.17 23.62
C ASN A 198 -12.78 -34.60 24.14
N PRO A 199 -12.15 -35.62 23.52
CA PRO A 199 -12.22 -36.95 24.06
C PRO A 199 -11.29 -36.88 25.25
N ARG A 200 -11.83 -37.07 26.45
CA ARG A 200 -11.06 -37.35 27.66
C ARG A 200 -10.29 -38.66 27.43
N ARG A 201 -9.29 -38.66 26.55
CA ARG A 201 -8.38 -39.78 26.36
C ARG A 201 -7.29 -39.68 27.41
N PRO A 202 -7.10 -40.71 28.25
CA PRO A 202 -5.94 -40.80 29.11
C PRO A 202 -4.67 -40.77 28.25
N MET A 203 -3.69 -40.03 28.74
CA MET A 203 -2.54 -39.54 28.02
C MET A 203 -1.43 -40.60 28.06
N ASP A 204 -1.23 -41.33 26.97
CA ASP A 204 -0.03 -42.14 26.80
C ASP A 204 1.16 -41.20 26.54
N ALA A 205 2.21 -41.33 27.36
CA ALA A 205 3.32 -40.39 27.49
C ALA A 205 4.31 -40.33 26.30
N ALA A 206 3.99 -40.96 25.17
CA ALA A 206 4.95 -41.17 24.08
C ALA A 206 4.91 -40.10 22.96
N ASP A 207 3.84 -39.32 22.81
CA ASP A 207 3.67 -38.39 21.67
C ASP A 207 4.09 -36.92 21.96
N ALA A 208 4.87 -36.68 23.01
CA ALA A 208 5.23 -35.32 23.46
C ALA A 208 6.25 -34.57 22.57
N GLN A 209 6.68 -35.14 21.43
CA GLN A 209 7.85 -34.61 20.69
C GLN A 209 7.52 -33.72 19.48
N SER A 210 6.26 -33.56 19.05
CA SER A 210 5.91 -32.59 17.99
C SER A 210 5.52 -31.21 18.54
N SER A 211 6.31 -30.65 19.46
CA SER A 211 6.06 -29.33 20.05
C SER A 211 6.64 -28.20 19.19
N LEU A 212 6.22 -28.08 17.93
CA LEU A 212 6.38 -26.79 17.27
C LEU A 212 5.60 -25.77 18.11
N PRO A 213 6.24 -24.65 18.54
CA PRO A 213 5.58 -23.67 19.37
C PRO A 213 4.38 -23.14 18.59
N ARG A 214 3.16 -23.50 19.05
CA ARG A 214 1.93 -22.94 18.50
C ARG A 214 2.06 -21.43 18.57
N SER A 215 2.00 -20.77 17.41
CA SER A 215 2.02 -19.30 17.33
C SER A 215 1.01 -18.73 18.34
N ARG A 216 1.49 -17.92 19.28
CA ARG A 216 0.63 -17.22 20.25
C ARG A 216 -0.26 -16.17 19.58
N LEU A 217 0.03 -15.83 18.32
CA LEU A 217 -0.74 -14.86 17.55
C LEU A 217 -2.05 -15.48 17.07
N THR A 218 -3.15 -14.81 17.37
CA THR A 218 -4.46 -15.20 16.82
C THR A 218 -4.48 -15.03 15.30
N PRO A 219 -5.15 -15.91 14.55
CA PRO A 219 -5.29 -15.77 13.09
C PRO A 219 -5.84 -14.40 12.66
N ARG A 220 -6.80 -13.86 13.43
CA ARG A 220 -7.39 -12.53 13.22
C ARG A 220 -6.35 -11.41 13.33
N PHE A 221 -5.41 -11.53 14.26
CA PHE A 221 -4.32 -10.56 14.40
C PHE A 221 -3.47 -10.54 13.13
N VAL A 222 -2.97 -11.71 12.73
CA VAL A 222 -2.12 -11.89 11.54
C VAL A 222 -2.82 -11.35 10.30
N GLN A 223 -4.06 -11.81 10.06
CA GLN A 223 -4.87 -11.38 8.92
C GLN A 223 -5.02 -9.86 8.85
N ARG A 224 -5.37 -9.21 9.97
CA ARG A 224 -5.52 -7.75 10.02
C ARG A 224 -4.21 -7.04 9.69
N ARG A 225 -3.06 -7.55 10.14
CA ARG A 225 -1.75 -6.97 9.83
C ARG A 225 -1.43 -7.07 8.33
N TYR A 226 -1.71 -8.22 7.71
CA TYR A 226 -1.52 -8.40 6.26
C TYR A 226 -2.46 -7.53 5.42
N ARG A 227 -3.71 -7.34 5.85
CA ARG A 227 -4.63 -6.38 5.19
C ARG A 227 -4.15 -4.93 5.27
N GLU A 228 -3.56 -4.53 6.40
CA GLU A 228 -2.93 -3.20 6.52
C GLU A 228 -1.65 -3.07 5.68
N LEU A 229 -0.92 -4.17 5.48
CA LEU A 229 0.19 -4.22 4.54
C LEU A 229 -0.32 -4.03 3.10
N LEU A 230 -1.37 -4.74 2.69
CA LEU A 230 -1.98 -4.60 1.35
C LEU A 230 -2.40 -3.16 1.03
N ASN A 231 -2.87 -2.38 2.01
CA ASN A 231 -3.18 -0.97 1.79
C ASN A 231 -1.96 -0.09 1.42
N ARG A 232 -0.74 -0.57 1.72
CA ARG A 232 0.54 0.09 1.42
C ARG A 232 1.27 -0.58 0.24
N LEU A 233 0.61 -1.52 -0.42
CA LEU A 233 1.10 -2.26 -1.59
C LEU A 233 0.19 -1.93 -2.78
N PRO A 234 0.49 -0.87 -3.55
CA PRO A 234 -0.23 -0.61 -4.78
C PRO A 234 0.03 -1.75 -5.77
N ILE A 235 -1.01 -2.08 -6.54
CA ILE A 235 -0.91 -3.02 -7.67
C ILE A 235 -0.75 -2.16 -8.91
N LEU A 236 0.41 -2.28 -9.56
CA LEU A 236 0.67 -1.60 -10.82
C LEU A 236 0.16 -2.49 -11.94
N LYS A 237 -0.80 -2.00 -12.71
CA LYS A 237 -1.40 -2.72 -13.83
C LYS A 237 -0.91 -2.12 -15.14
N TYR A 238 -0.51 -2.96 -16.09
CA TYR A 238 -0.21 -2.53 -17.44
C TYR A 238 -1.24 -3.11 -18.40
N SER A 239 -1.95 -2.22 -19.09
CA SER A 239 -2.95 -2.58 -20.07
C SER A 239 -2.42 -2.34 -21.48
N TYR A 240 -2.53 -3.33 -22.34
CA TYR A 240 -2.21 -3.19 -23.76
C TYR A 240 -3.20 -3.97 -24.61
N ASP A 241 -3.41 -3.48 -25.83
CA ASP A 241 -4.25 -4.15 -26.81
C ASP A 241 -3.37 -5.12 -27.59
N LYS A 242 -3.71 -6.41 -27.56
CA LYS A 242 -3.02 -7.39 -28.40
C LYS A 242 -3.55 -7.24 -29.82
N LEU A 243 -2.85 -6.44 -30.59
CA LEU A 243 -3.14 -6.22 -31.98
C LEU A 243 -2.92 -7.49 -32.81
N ALA A 244 -3.74 -7.66 -33.86
CA ALA A 244 -3.48 -8.65 -34.90
C ALA A 244 -2.13 -8.35 -35.57
N GLU A 245 -1.36 -9.40 -35.87
CA GLU A 245 -0.03 -9.32 -36.48
C GLU A 245 -0.05 -8.33 -37.65
N GLY A 246 0.67 -7.21 -37.52
CA GLY A 246 0.84 -6.21 -38.59
C GLY A 246 0.29 -4.81 -38.32
N SER A 247 -0.42 -4.56 -37.22
CA SER A 247 -0.80 -3.17 -36.85
C SER A 247 0.17 -2.55 -35.85
N SER A 248 0.49 -1.27 -36.05
CA SER A 248 1.43 -0.53 -35.21
C SER A 248 1.01 -0.56 -33.74
N HIS A 249 1.88 -1.05 -32.88
CA HIS A 249 1.63 -1.16 -31.44
C HIS A 249 1.30 0.20 -30.84
N LYS A 250 0.05 0.37 -30.40
CA LYS A 250 -0.28 1.47 -29.48
C LYS A 250 0.50 1.23 -28.18
N PRO A 251 1.18 2.25 -27.64
CA PRO A 251 1.88 2.11 -26.37
C PRO A 251 0.85 1.74 -25.29
N GLY A 252 1.15 0.70 -24.51
CA GLY A 252 0.29 0.32 -23.40
C GLY A 252 0.26 1.42 -22.34
N SER A 253 -0.72 1.32 -21.45
CA SER A 253 -0.94 2.30 -20.39
C SER A 253 -0.88 1.67 -19.01
N TYR A 254 -0.19 2.36 -18.10
CA TYR A 254 -0.12 1.96 -16.70
C TYR A 254 -1.27 2.57 -15.90
N SER A 255 -1.94 1.72 -15.13
CA SER A 255 -2.90 2.14 -14.11
C SER A 255 -2.50 1.55 -12.76
N VAL A 256 -3.04 2.10 -11.68
CA VAL A 256 -2.69 1.69 -10.33
C VAL A 256 -3.95 1.47 -9.52
N SER A 257 -4.08 0.28 -8.95
CA SER A 257 -5.19 -0.10 -8.07
C SER A 257 -4.70 -0.53 -6.68
N LYS A 258 -5.64 -0.74 -5.77
CA LYS A 258 -5.39 -1.39 -4.48
C LYS A 258 -6.06 -2.76 -4.45
N ASP A 259 -5.54 -3.62 -3.60
CA ASP A 259 -6.19 -4.90 -3.31
C ASP A 259 -7.56 -4.66 -2.64
N PRO A 260 -8.63 -5.38 -3.05
CA PRO A 260 -9.95 -5.24 -2.43
C PRO A 260 -9.99 -5.63 -0.95
N ASN A 261 -9.05 -6.46 -0.49
CA ASN A 261 -8.95 -6.87 0.91
C ASN A 261 -8.12 -5.90 1.77
N ALA A 262 -7.58 -4.82 1.17
CA ALA A 262 -6.78 -3.85 1.88
C ALA A 262 -7.62 -3.09 2.93
N ILE A 263 -7.10 -2.97 4.15
CA ILE A 263 -7.70 -2.13 5.20
C ILE A 263 -6.87 -0.85 5.33
N GLY A 264 -7.47 0.27 4.94
CA GLY A 264 -6.89 1.61 5.11
C GLY A 264 -7.32 2.31 6.39
N ALA A 265 -6.54 3.32 6.80
CA ALA A 265 -6.94 4.25 7.88
C ALA A 265 -8.17 5.08 7.47
N SER A 266 -8.26 5.39 6.17
CA SER A 266 -9.53 5.74 5.55
C SER A 266 -10.15 4.44 5.06
N LEU A 267 -10.90 3.77 5.92
CA LEU A 267 -12.13 3.22 5.36
C LEU A 267 -12.83 4.45 4.73
N PRO A 268 -13.40 4.37 3.52
CA PRO A 268 -14.51 5.27 3.27
C PRO A 268 -15.37 5.17 4.52
N SER A 269 -15.82 6.30 5.08
CA SER A 269 -16.94 6.24 6.03
C SER A 269 -17.89 5.25 5.38
N VAL A 270 -17.96 4.02 5.91
CA VAL A 270 -18.94 3.06 5.45
C VAL A 270 -20.16 3.89 5.69
N ARG A 271 -20.83 4.32 4.63
CA ARG A 271 -22.15 4.89 4.76
C ARG A 271 -22.88 3.75 5.41
N ILE A 272 -22.93 3.80 6.74
CA ILE A 272 -23.75 2.93 7.54
C ILE A 272 -25.09 3.12 6.84
N PRO A 273 -25.64 2.07 6.20
CA PRO A 273 -26.93 2.18 5.55
C PRO A 273 -27.84 2.94 6.51
N ASP A 274 -28.53 3.96 6.01
CA ASP A 274 -29.42 4.74 6.86
C ASP A 274 -30.27 3.77 7.66
N ALA A 275 -30.30 3.95 8.98
CA ALA A 275 -30.86 2.94 9.88
C ALA A 275 -32.31 2.62 9.46
N ASP A 276 -32.52 1.39 8.98
CA ASP A 276 -33.85 0.90 8.64
C ASP A 276 -34.77 0.94 9.87
N ASP A 277 -36.09 0.93 9.66
CA ASP A 277 -37.07 1.03 10.75
C ASP A 277 -36.90 -0.06 11.82
N ASP A 278 -36.42 -1.25 11.44
CA ASP A 278 -36.08 -2.33 12.38
C ASP A 278 -34.92 -1.97 13.32
N HIS A 279 -33.92 -1.24 12.83
CA HIS A 279 -32.80 -0.78 13.65
C HIS A 279 -33.23 0.32 14.62
N ARG A 280 -34.18 1.17 14.20
CA ARG A 280 -34.79 2.21 15.06
C ARG A 280 -35.64 1.58 16.17
N ALA A 281 -36.44 0.57 15.84
CA ALA A 281 -37.26 -0.16 16.82
C ALA A 281 -36.39 -0.81 17.91
N TRP A 282 -35.22 -1.35 17.55
CA TRP A 282 -34.30 -1.94 18.53
C TRP A 282 -33.73 -0.90 19.52
N PHE A 283 -33.42 0.31 19.04
CA PHE A 283 -33.00 1.43 19.90
C PHE A 283 -34.12 1.85 20.86
N ASP A 284 -35.35 1.99 20.37
CA ASP A 284 -36.50 2.37 21.17
C ASP A 284 -36.83 1.34 22.28
N HIS A 285 -36.56 0.06 22.04
CA HIS A 285 -36.73 -0.99 23.05
C HIS A 285 -35.66 -0.94 24.14
N SER A 286 -34.42 -0.58 23.80
CA SER A 286 -33.33 -0.48 24.78
C SER A 286 -33.53 0.68 25.76
N ASP A 287 -34.09 1.80 25.30
CA ASP A 287 -34.33 3.00 26.13
C ASP A 287 -35.51 2.84 27.10
N ARG A 288 -36.43 1.90 26.84
CA ARG A 288 -37.55 1.60 27.74
C ARG A 288 -37.13 0.80 28.98
N GLY A 289 -35.97 0.16 28.96
CA GLY A 289 -35.47 -0.66 30.07
C GLY A 289 -34.88 0.15 31.24
N THR A 290 -34.27 1.30 30.95
CA THR A 290 -33.50 2.07 31.95
C THR A 290 -34.35 3.03 32.78
N LYS A 291 -35.57 3.39 32.32
CA LYS A 291 -36.46 4.33 33.02
C LYS A 291 -37.24 3.72 34.20
N LYS A 292 -37.19 2.40 34.42
CA LYS A 292 -37.94 1.74 35.51
C LYS A 292 -37.18 1.63 36.83
N SER A 293 -35.87 1.90 36.91
CA SER A 293 -35.09 1.71 38.14
C SER A 293 -34.88 2.98 39.00
N SER A 294 -35.18 4.19 38.51
CA SER A 294 -34.85 5.43 39.24
C SER A 294 -35.97 5.97 40.15
N LYS A 295 -37.13 5.31 40.27
CA LYS A 295 -38.27 5.81 41.08
C LYS A 295 -38.43 5.21 42.48
N ALA A 296 -37.47 4.42 42.97
CA ALA A 296 -37.61 3.68 44.24
C ALA A 296 -36.62 4.07 45.36
N ALA A 297 -36.19 5.33 45.43
CA ALA A 297 -35.43 5.83 46.59
C ALA A 297 -36.12 7.08 47.17
N LYS A 298 -37.16 6.87 47.98
CA LYS A 298 -37.66 7.91 48.90
C LYS A 298 -36.72 7.95 50.12
N PRO A 299 -36.08 9.08 50.44
CA PRO A 299 -35.37 9.22 51.70
C PRO A 299 -36.39 9.29 52.85
N SER A 300 -36.34 8.33 53.77
CA SER A 300 -37.06 8.37 55.04
C SER A 300 -36.50 9.51 55.89
N ARG A 301 -37.34 10.52 56.12
CA ARG A 301 -37.07 11.66 57.01
C ARG A 301 -37.27 11.17 58.45
N ILE A 302 -36.18 11.01 59.21
CA ILE A 302 -36.23 10.74 60.65
C ILE A 302 -36.49 12.08 61.36
N ILE A 303 -37.56 12.12 62.15
CA ILE A 303 -37.95 13.20 63.06
C ILE A 303 -37.92 12.60 64.48
N GLY A 304 -37.34 13.34 65.44
CA GLY A 304 -37.30 13.05 66.87
C GLY A 304 -36.01 13.64 67.44
N GLU A 305 -36.05 14.87 67.95
CA GLU A 305 -36.28 15.24 69.37
C GLU A 305 -35.10 14.88 70.28
#